data_AF-A0A2U1NXA6-F1
#
_entry.id   AF-A0A2U1NXA6-F1
#
_cell.length_a   1.000
_cell.length_b   1.000
_cell.length_c   1.000
_cell.angle_alpha   90.00
_cell.angle_beta   90.00
_cell.angle_gamma   90.00
#
_symmetry.space_group_name_H-M   'P 1'
#
loop_
_entity.id
_entity.type
_entity.pdbx_description
1 polymer ?
#
loop_
_entity_poly.entity_id
_entity_poly.type
_entity_poly.pdbx_seq_one_letter_code
_entity_poly.pdbx_strand_id
1 'polypeptide(L)'
;MTKAKKAPTKKPEPKADKEDAQKVKKGKKRGANVMEETKEADKEKEKRTIKPSNSMVSPYYNRKVMVYEKWLEAETKLVEYIWSDSCPEGDIIFNGKGLELECVLFFSLYPEIEAASSIIDVWSIILNDEENSRNKLSGLRYVYCSTSMLPHAMVEAGKDMSKRRKVFDENVKSVLQNADLKNFNDVTMIKWMTKYNGVDCGIFVMRHMETYLGHDDFCHTIQMEGEHQKSQMKMLRAKYLAKILLKDFNLKKRELMKAAEAFGKKQAKSSKILTHIDVKVNENLKKRFNETLVKTLG
;
A
#
# COMPACT_ATOMS: atom_id res chain seq x y z
N MET A 1 -12.22 41.38 63.25
CA MET A 1 -12.72 40.00 63.49
C MET A 1 -11.69 39.02 62.90
N THR A 2 -10.54 38.78 63.54
CA THR A 2 -10.23 37.65 64.47
C THR A 2 -10.65 36.27 63.95
N LYS A 3 -9.83 35.22 63.89
CA LYS A 3 -8.41 34.99 64.23
C LYS A 3 -8.00 33.61 63.69
N ALA A 4 -6.70 33.44 63.44
CA ALA A 4 -6.00 32.21 63.09
C ALA A 4 -5.80 31.22 64.28
N LYS A 5 -5.02 30.14 64.00
CA LYS A 5 -4.18 29.28 64.89
C LYS A 5 -4.82 27.95 65.34
N LYS A 6 -4.12 26.82 65.58
CA LYS A 6 -2.75 26.29 65.35
C LYS A 6 -2.77 24.83 65.90
N ALA A 7 -1.87 23.95 65.44
CA ALA A 7 -1.66 22.54 65.86
C ALA A 7 -1.39 22.34 67.37
N PRO A 8 -1.28 21.08 67.89
CA PRO A 8 0.09 20.50 68.05
C PRO A 8 0.26 18.94 68.12
N THR A 9 1.46 18.45 67.73
CA THR A 9 2.35 17.40 68.35
C THR A 9 1.84 15.95 68.61
N LYS A 10 2.60 14.83 68.64
CA LYS A 10 4.05 14.45 68.66
C LYS A 10 4.16 12.90 68.42
N LYS A 11 5.32 12.44 67.89
CA LYS A 11 5.95 11.07 67.78
C LYS A 11 5.92 10.18 69.06
N PRO A 12 6.49 8.93 69.16
CA PRO A 12 6.95 7.88 68.20
C PRO A 12 6.58 6.38 68.55
N GLU A 13 6.98 5.44 67.67
CA GLU A 13 7.20 3.95 67.74
C GLU A 13 7.53 3.27 69.11
N PRO A 14 7.30 1.94 69.35
CA PRO A 14 8.15 0.86 68.78
C PRO A 14 7.59 -0.58 68.57
N LYS A 15 8.36 -1.29 67.71
CA LYS A 15 8.68 -2.73 67.49
C LYS A 15 8.22 -3.81 68.49
N ALA A 16 7.92 -5.00 67.96
CA ALA A 16 8.53 -6.32 68.27
C ALA A 16 7.84 -7.40 67.41
N ASP A 17 8.56 -8.09 66.51
CA ASP A 17 9.08 -9.48 66.66
C ASP A 17 8.01 -10.53 66.26
N LYS A 18 8.25 -11.63 65.55
CA LYS A 18 9.45 -12.33 65.05
C LYS A 18 8.97 -13.53 64.20
N GLU A 19 9.85 -14.00 63.30
CA GLU A 19 10.10 -15.42 62.96
C GLU A 19 8.97 -16.22 62.25
N ASP A 20 9.20 -17.11 61.29
CA ASP A 20 10.43 -17.64 60.70
C ASP A 20 10.11 -18.40 59.39
N ALA A 21 11.19 -18.89 58.76
CA ALA A 21 11.26 -20.03 57.83
C ALA A 21 11.34 -19.72 56.33
N GLN A 22 12.59 -19.43 55.94
CA GLN A 22 13.23 -19.82 54.68
C GLN A 22 12.87 -21.24 54.19
N LYS A 23 12.83 -21.43 52.86
CA LYS A 23 13.77 -22.38 52.20
C LYS A 23 13.95 -22.11 50.71
N VAL A 24 15.18 -22.40 50.30
CA VAL A 24 15.90 -21.96 49.10
C VAL A 24 16.17 -23.17 48.19
N LYS A 25 16.05 -22.95 46.87
CA LYS A 25 16.71 -23.59 45.71
C LYS A 25 16.78 -25.13 45.58
N LYS A 26 16.51 -25.59 44.35
CA LYS A 26 17.50 -26.36 43.55
C LYS A 26 17.07 -26.45 42.09
N GLY A 27 17.95 -26.03 41.18
CA GLY A 27 17.94 -26.49 39.79
C GLY A 27 18.80 -27.75 39.64
N LYS A 28 18.52 -28.57 38.61
CA LYS A 28 19.57 -29.32 37.87
C LYS A 28 19.05 -29.83 36.51
N LYS A 29 20.00 -29.86 35.58
CA LYS A 29 19.94 -30.16 34.13
C LYS A 29 19.76 -31.65 33.77
N ARG A 30 19.21 -31.84 32.55
CA ARG A 30 19.55 -32.80 31.46
C ARG A 30 19.45 -34.32 31.68
N GLY A 31 18.72 -34.97 30.75
CA GLY A 31 18.88 -36.36 30.30
C GLY A 31 18.28 -36.50 28.89
N ALA A 32 18.97 -37.22 28.01
CA ALA A 32 18.71 -37.35 26.57
C ALA A 32 18.17 -38.74 26.17
N ASN A 33 17.87 -38.88 24.87
CA ASN A 33 17.43 -40.06 24.08
C ASN A 33 15.91 -40.35 24.14
N VAL A 34 15.19 -40.62 23.04
CA VAL A 34 15.49 -41.40 21.82
C VAL A 34 14.72 -40.85 20.60
N MET A 35 15.29 -41.02 19.40
CA MET A 35 14.72 -40.72 18.08
C MET A 35 13.56 -41.66 17.74
N GLU A 36 12.46 -41.11 17.22
CA GLU A 36 11.55 -41.87 16.36
C GLU A 36 11.30 -41.03 15.11
N GLU A 37 11.86 -41.47 14.00
CA GLU A 37 11.64 -40.93 12.67
C GLU A 37 10.25 -41.33 12.18
N THR A 38 9.38 -40.36 11.96
CA THR A 38 8.27 -40.50 11.00
C THR A 38 8.36 -39.36 10.01
N LYS A 39 8.84 -39.70 8.81
CA LYS A 39 8.66 -38.92 7.59
C LYS A 39 7.17 -38.86 7.28
N GLU A 40 6.59 -37.68 7.06
CA GLU A 40 5.59 -37.48 6.00
C GLU A 40 5.14 -36.02 5.84
N ALA A 41 5.11 -35.64 4.55
CA ALA A 41 4.37 -34.56 3.90
C ALA A 41 4.63 -33.10 4.31
N ASP A 42 5.45 -32.44 3.48
CA ASP A 42 5.54 -30.99 3.33
C ASP A 42 4.17 -30.44 2.87
N LYS A 43 3.28 -30.14 3.82
CA LYS A 43 2.16 -29.23 3.58
C LYS A 43 2.71 -27.83 3.71
N GLU A 44 2.84 -27.15 2.58
CA GLU A 44 3.17 -25.72 2.51
C GLU A 44 2.22 -24.97 3.45
N LYS A 45 2.74 -24.56 4.62
CA LYS A 45 1.95 -23.86 5.63
C LYS A 45 1.61 -22.50 5.05
N GLU A 46 0.33 -22.32 4.73
CA GLU A 46 -0.28 -21.03 4.45
C GLU A 46 0.23 -20.01 5.47
N LYS A 47 0.97 -18.98 5.00
CA LYS A 47 1.57 -17.99 5.89
C LYS A 47 0.45 -17.30 6.66
N ARG A 48 0.36 -17.59 7.96
CA ARG A 48 -0.60 -17.00 8.90
C ARG A 48 -0.69 -15.49 8.69
N THR A 49 -1.87 -14.98 8.38
CA THR A 49 -2.15 -13.54 8.36
C THR A 49 -2.00 -13.02 9.79
N ILE A 50 -0.88 -12.36 10.10
CA ILE A 50 -0.62 -11.79 11.42
C ILE A 50 -1.38 -10.46 11.50
N LYS A 51 -2.35 -10.37 12.42
CA LYS A 51 -2.99 -9.09 12.74
C LYS A 51 -1.92 -8.14 13.32
N PRO A 52 -1.75 -6.92 12.78
CA PRO A 52 -0.73 -5.99 13.26
C PRO A 52 -0.94 -5.72 14.76
N SER A 53 0.15 -5.70 15.53
CA SER A 53 0.11 -5.35 16.94
C SER A 53 -0.35 -3.89 17.10
N ASN A 54 -0.89 -3.53 18.26
CA ASN A 54 -1.31 -2.15 18.54
C ASN A 54 -0.16 -1.13 18.36
N SER A 55 1.10 -1.56 18.48
CA SER A 55 2.28 -0.73 18.22
C SER A 55 2.52 -0.42 16.73
N MET A 56 1.99 -1.23 15.81
CA MET A 56 2.06 -1.00 14.36
C MET A 56 0.90 -0.12 13.87
N VAL A 57 -0.08 0.14 14.73
CA VAL A 57 -1.23 1.01 14.47
C VAL A 57 -0.87 2.41 14.98
N SER A 58 -0.47 3.31 14.08
CA SER A 58 0.02 4.64 14.46
C SER A 58 -0.84 5.77 13.88
N PRO A 59 -1.18 6.81 14.68
CA PRO A 59 -1.73 8.06 14.16
C PRO A 59 -0.81 8.76 13.14
N TYR A 60 0.49 8.45 13.18
CA TYR A 60 1.55 9.06 12.38
C TYR A 60 2.03 8.20 11.22
N TYR A 61 1.39 7.05 10.96
CA TYR A 61 1.74 6.24 9.79
C TYR A 61 1.36 6.99 8.52
N ASN A 62 2.35 7.64 7.89
CA ASN A 62 2.15 8.40 6.67
C ASN A 62 1.99 7.44 5.49
N ARG A 63 0.74 7.05 5.24
CA ARG A 63 0.35 6.16 4.15
C ARG A 63 0.45 6.81 2.78
N LYS A 64 0.43 8.14 2.75
CA LYS A 64 0.27 8.92 1.54
C LYS A 64 1.60 9.09 0.85
N VAL A 65 1.60 9.00 -0.47
CA VAL A 65 2.74 9.35 -1.29
C VAL A 65 3.01 10.85 -1.18
N MET A 66 4.22 11.19 -0.74
CA MET A 66 4.70 12.56 -0.66
C MET A 66 5.43 12.90 -1.97
N VAL A 67 4.79 13.72 -2.81
CA VAL A 67 5.26 14.04 -4.16
C VAL A 67 6.67 14.65 -4.14
N TYR A 68 6.92 15.61 -3.26
CA TYR A 68 8.18 16.35 -3.20
C TYR A 68 9.21 15.76 -2.24
N GLU A 69 8.95 14.57 -1.71
CA GLU A 69 9.91 13.90 -0.84
C GLU A 69 11.08 13.36 -1.66
N LYS A 70 12.29 13.68 -1.21
CA LYS A 70 13.53 13.24 -1.83
C LYS A 70 13.55 11.72 -1.95
N TRP A 71 13.98 11.24 -3.10
CA TRP A 71 14.07 9.81 -3.39
C TRP A 71 15.13 9.10 -2.56
N LEU A 72 14.79 7.89 -2.11
CA LEU A 72 15.78 6.92 -1.68
C LEU A 72 16.51 6.37 -2.90
N GLU A 73 17.82 6.16 -2.79
CA GLU A 73 18.64 5.69 -3.91
C GLU A 73 18.13 4.35 -4.47
N ALA A 74 17.66 3.45 -3.61
CA ALA A 74 17.14 2.17 -4.03
C ALA A 74 15.81 2.28 -4.79
N GLU A 75 14.94 3.21 -4.41
CA GLU A 75 13.70 3.50 -5.14
C GLU A 75 14.00 4.11 -6.52
N THR A 76 14.98 5.04 -6.59
CA THR A 76 15.44 5.60 -7.86
C THR A 76 15.92 4.51 -8.80
N LYS A 77 16.82 3.63 -8.33
CA LYS A 77 17.34 2.52 -9.14
C LYS A 77 16.25 1.57 -9.59
N LEU A 78 15.26 1.29 -8.74
CA LEU A 78 14.14 0.43 -9.09
C LEU A 78 13.30 1.04 -10.22
N VAL A 79 12.89 2.31 -10.07
CA VAL A 79 12.09 3.01 -11.09
C VAL A 79 12.87 3.10 -12.41
N GLU A 80 14.14 3.47 -12.36
CA GLU A 80 14.99 3.55 -13.56
C GLU A 80 15.20 2.18 -14.22
N TYR A 81 15.30 1.10 -13.43
CA TYR A 81 15.38 -0.26 -13.95
C TYR A 81 14.09 -0.68 -14.68
N ILE A 82 12.91 -0.47 -14.06
CA ILE A 82 11.63 -0.80 -14.68
C ILE A 82 11.42 0.04 -15.95
N TRP A 83 11.78 1.33 -15.93
CA TRP A 83 11.70 2.22 -17.08
C TRP A 83 12.93 2.18 -17.99
N SER A 84 13.51 1.00 -18.15
CA SER A 84 14.63 0.76 -19.06
C SER A 84 14.34 -0.39 -20.01
N ASP A 85 15.29 -0.66 -20.91
CA ASP A 85 15.26 -1.86 -21.76
C ASP A 85 15.74 -3.12 -21.03
N SER A 86 16.09 -3.00 -19.73
CA SER A 86 16.61 -4.10 -18.93
C SER A 86 15.54 -4.88 -18.15
N CYS A 87 14.31 -4.38 -18.00
CA CYS A 87 13.19 -5.17 -17.46
C CYS A 87 12.50 -5.91 -18.62
N PRO A 88 12.53 -7.24 -18.66
CA PRO A 88 11.78 -8.01 -19.65
C PRO A 88 10.28 -7.81 -19.46
N GLU A 89 9.58 -7.53 -20.57
CA GLU A 89 8.18 -7.09 -20.54
C GLU A 89 7.23 -8.16 -19.96
N GLY A 90 7.51 -9.44 -20.21
CA GLY A 90 6.73 -10.58 -19.72
C GLY A 90 7.12 -11.10 -18.32
N ASP A 91 8.10 -10.49 -17.65
CA ASP A 91 8.48 -10.94 -16.30
C ASP A 91 7.38 -10.59 -15.29
N ILE A 92 6.97 -11.56 -14.46
CA ILE A 92 6.09 -11.28 -13.32
C ILE A 92 6.89 -10.50 -12.26
N ILE A 93 6.59 -9.20 -12.13
CA ILE A 93 7.26 -8.30 -11.19
C ILE A 93 6.40 -7.94 -9.98
N PHE A 94 5.12 -8.30 -10.01
CA PHE A 94 4.26 -8.21 -8.84
C PHE A 94 3.53 -9.54 -8.64
N ASN A 95 3.70 -10.10 -7.45
CA ASN A 95 2.96 -11.27 -7.01
C ASN A 95 2.61 -11.08 -5.54
N GLY A 96 1.32 -10.88 -5.26
CA GLY A 96 0.86 -10.67 -3.89
C GLY A 96 -0.64 -10.50 -3.81
N LYS A 97 -1.22 -10.93 -2.69
CA LYS A 97 -2.67 -10.81 -2.41
C LYS A 97 -3.56 -11.43 -3.50
N GLY A 98 -3.10 -12.51 -4.14
CA GLY A 98 -3.85 -13.23 -5.18
C GLY A 98 -3.78 -12.62 -6.58
N LEU A 99 -2.91 -11.63 -6.81
CA LEU A 99 -2.65 -11.06 -8.13
C LEU A 99 -1.20 -11.31 -8.56
N GLU A 100 -1.04 -11.65 -9.84
CA GLU A 100 0.23 -11.77 -10.53
C GLU A 100 0.21 -10.85 -11.75
N LEU A 101 1.13 -9.89 -11.83
CA LEU A 101 1.22 -8.92 -12.91
C LEU A 101 2.62 -8.90 -13.54
N GLU A 102 2.63 -8.89 -14.87
CA GLU A 102 3.83 -8.78 -15.71
C GLU A 102 4.38 -7.34 -15.77
N CYS A 103 5.67 -7.19 -16.07
CA CYS A 103 6.38 -5.90 -16.15
C CYS A 103 5.71 -4.94 -17.13
N VAL A 104 5.19 -5.45 -18.24
CA VAL A 104 4.49 -4.69 -19.27
C VAL A 104 3.36 -3.82 -18.71
N LEU A 105 2.59 -4.33 -17.73
CA LEU A 105 1.48 -3.58 -17.13
C LEU A 105 1.97 -2.36 -16.34
N PHE A 106 3.16 -2.43 -15.75
CA PHE A 106 3.78 -1.34 -14.99
C PHE A 106 4.37 -0.24 -15.88
N PHE A 107 4.56 -0.50 -17.18
CA PHE A 107 4.91 0.55 -18.13
C PHE A 107 3.82 1.61 -18.25
N SER A 108 2.57 1.28 -17.89
CA SER A 108 1.45 2.24 -17.89
C SER A 108 1.63 3.37 -16.86
N LEU A 109 2.52 3.18 -15.88
CA LEU A 109 2.93 4.22 -14.95
C LEU A 109 4.03 5.13 -15.52
N TYR A 110 4.64 4.83 -16.67
CA TYR A 110 5.56 5.79 -17.30
C TYR A 110 4.81 7.08 -17.67
N PRO A 111 5.41 8.28 -17.52
CA PRO A 111 4.76 9.54 -17.86
C PRO A 111 4.01 9.54 -19.19
N GLU A 112 2.82 10.16 -19.20
CA GLU A 112 2.01 10.40 -20.40
C GLU A 112 1.47 9.13 -21.08
N ILE A 113 1.42 8.00 -20.37
CA ILE A 113 0.76 6.76 -20.80
C ILE A 113 -0.51 6.55 -19.97
N GLU A 114 -1.60 6.08 -20.58
CA GLU A 114 -2.82 5.78 -19.83
C GLU A 114 -2.57 4.65 -18.82
N ALA A 115 -2.93 4.87 -17.56
CA ALA A 115 -2.71 3.88 -16.50
C ALA A 115 -3.60 2.64 -16.74
N ALA A 116 -3.01 1.45 -16.73
CA ALA A 116 -3.76 0.21 -16.92
C ALA A 116 -4.71 -0.05 -15.74
N SER A 117 -5.90 -0.60 -16.01
CA SER A 117 -6.89 -0.95 -14.99
C SER A 117 -6.32 -1.87 -13.91
N SER A 118 -5.48 -2.84 -14.31
CA SER A 118 -4.78 -3.76 -13.38
C SER A 118 -3.89 -3.03 -12.36
N ILE A 119 -3.32 -1.87 -12.73
CA ILE A 119 -2.53 -1.04 -11.80
C ILE A 119 -3.43 -0.33 -10.80
N ILE A 120 -4.59 0.17 -11.25
CA ILE A 120 -5.61 0.77 -10.36
C ILE A 120 -6.14 -0.29 -9.38
N ASP A 121 -6.35 -1.52 -9.85
CA ASP A 121 -6.80 -2.64 -9.02
C ASP A 121 -5.77 -3.00 -7.94
N VAL A 122 -4.48 -3.14 -8.31
CA VAL A 122 -3.40 -3.36 -7.34
C VAL A 122 -3.33 -2.22 -6.33
N TRP A 123 -3.54 -0.97 -6.76
CA TRP A 123 -3.57 0.16 -5.86
C TRP A 123 -4.73 0.09 -4.84
N SER A 124 -5.92 -0.34 -5.27
CA SER A 124 -7.06 -0.56 -4.36
C SER A 124 -6.74 -1.62 -3.29
N ILE A 125 -6.06 -2.71 -3.67
CA ILE A 125 -5.60 -3.77 -2.75
C ILE A 125 -4.60 -3.23 -1.74
N ILE A 126 -3.66 -2.40 -2.20
CA ILE A 126 -2.66 -1.75 -1.35
C ILE A 126 -3.33 -0.85 -0.31
N LEU A 127 -4.27 -0.01 -0.73
CA LEU A 127 -4.97 0.89 0.19
C LEU A 127 -5.81 0.09 1.20
N ASN A 128 -6.51 -0.97 0.76
CA ASN A 128 -7.25 -1.87 1.65
C ASN A 128 -6.36 -2.59 2.66
N ASP A 129 -5.17 -3.03 2.25
CA ASP A 129 -4.18 -3.62 3.17
C ASP A 129 -3.68 -2.60 4.21
N GLU A 130 -3.44 -1.36 3.78
CA GLU A 130 -3.01 -0.27 4.66
C GLU A 130 -4.11 0.17 5.65
N GLU A 131 -5.38 -0.05 5.36
CA GLU A 131 -6.49 0.16 6.31
C GLU A 131 -6.40 -0.77 7.52
N ASN A 132 -5.76 -1.95 7.39
CA ASN A 132 -5.54 -2.85 8.53
C ASN A 132 -4.60 -2.25 9.58
N SER A 133 -3.78 -1.27 9.20
CA SER A 133 -2.87 -0.53 10.09
C SER A 133 -3.41 0.84 10.51
N ARG A 134 -4.64 1.21 10.10
CA ARG A 134 -5.27 2.48 10.46
C ARG A 134 -5.57 2.51 11.96
N ASN A 135 -5.39 3.69 12.57
CA ASN A 135 -5.79 3.93 13.95
C ASN A 135 -7.28 3.64 14.15
N LYS A 136 -7.59 2.59 14.92
CA LYS A 136 -8.96 2.18 15.23
C LYS A 136 -9.77 3.26 15.97
N LEU A 137 -9.09 4.18 16.65
CA LEU A 137 -9.74 5.29 17.35
C LEU A 137 -10.34 6.33 16.41
N SER A 138 -9.97 6.35 15.11
CA SER A 138 -10.60 7.29 14.16
C SER A 138 -12.05 6.95 13.86
N GLY A 139 -12.52 5.74 14.20
CA GLY A 139 -13.89 5.27 13.90
C GLY A 139 -14.20 5.07 12.42
N LEU A 140 -13.39 5.64 11.52
CA LEU A 140 -13.50 5.54 10.07
C LEU A 140 -12.59 4.43 9.54
N ARG A 141 -13.16 3.52 8.75
CA ARG A 141 -12.43 2.53 7.94
C ARG A 141 -12.98 2.60 6.51
N TYR A 142 -12.10 2.76 5.54
CA TYR A 142 -12.48 2.81 4.14
C TYR A 142 -12.32 1.44 3.48
N VAL A 143 -13.07 1.24 2.40
CA VAL A 143 -12.85 0.13 1.47
C VAL A 143 -12.75 0.71 0.08
N TYR A 144 -11.71 0.31 -0.63
CA TYR A 144 -11.40 0.73 -1.98
C TYR A 144 -11.73 -0.40 -2.94
N CYS A 145 -12.46 -0.08 -4.00
CA CYS A 145 -12.93 -1.06 -4.97
C CYS A 145 -12.00 -1.15 -6.17
N SER A 146 -11.86 -2.35 -6.74
CA SER A 146 -11.24 -2.55 -8.05
C SER A 146 -12.12 -1.97 -9.17
N THR A 147 -11.53 -1.71 -10.32
CA THR A 147 -12.21 -1.32 -11.57
C THR A 147 -13.24 -2.38 -12.02
N SER A 148 -13.02 -3.64 -11.67
CA SER A 148 -13.97 -4.74 -11.91
C SER A 148 -15.28 -4.66 -11.12
N MET A 149 -15.45 -3.71 -10.17
CA MET A 149 -16.73 -3.48 -9.50
C MET A 149 -17.85 -3.16 -10.48
N LEU A 150 -17.53 -2.44 -11.56
CA LEU A 150 -18.47 -1.97 -12.57
C LEU A 150 -18.01 -2.45 -13.95
N PRO A 151 -18.17 -3.76 -14.28
CA PRO A 151 -17.80 -4.29 -15.58
C PRO A 151 -18.55 -3.59 -16.71
N HIS A 152 -17.96 -3.58 -17.91
CA HIS A 152 -18.52 -2.87 -19.08
C HIS A 152 -19.99 -3.25 -19.36
N ALA A 153 -20.33 -4.53 -19.19
CA ALA A 153 -21.70 -5.04 -19.34
C ALA A 153 -22.73 -4.38 -18.41
N MET A 154 -22.32 -3.73 -17.31
CA MET A 154 -23.22 -2.98 -16.42
C MET A 154 -23.53 -1.56 -16.92
N VAL A 155 -22.70 -0.99 -17.79
CA VAL A 155 -22.88 0.37 -18.32
C VAL A 155 -23.46 0.37 -19.74
N GLU A 156 -23.49 -0.76 -20.43
CA GLU A 156 -24.13 -0.91 -21.74
C GLU A 156 -25.62 -0.52 -21.72
N ALA A 157 -26.05 0.25 -22.72
CA ALA A 157 -27.46 0.62 -22.89
C ALA A 157 -28.35 -0.62 -23.14
N GLY A 158 -29.60 -0.60 -22.66
CA GLY A 158 -30.58 -1.65 -22.93
C GLY A 158 -30.47 -2.92 -22.06
N LYS A 159 -29.48 -3.04 -21.16
CA LYS A 159 -29.44 -4.14 -20.18
C LYS A 159 -30.46 -3.94 -19.06
N ASP A 160 -31.06 -5.04 -18.65
CA ASP A 160 -32.03 -5.12 -17.56
C ASP A 160 -31.46 -4.62 -16.21
N MET A 161 -32.20 -3.75 -15.55
CA MET A 161 -31.80 -3.13 -14.28
C MET A 161 -31.67 -4.14 -13.14
N SER A 162 -32.49 -5.19 -13.13
CA SER A 162 -32.42 -6.23 -12.09
C SER A 162 -31.11 -7.02 -12.20
N LYS A 163 -30.72 -7.41 -13.41
CA LYS A 163 -29.43 -8.05 -13.68
C LYS A 163 -28.24 -7.16 -13.27
N ARG A 164 -28.26 -5.87 -13.61
CA ARG A 164 -27.19 -4.92 -13.20
C ARG A 164 -27.06 -4.85 -11.68
N ARG A 165 -28.19 -4.71 -10.98
CA ARG A 165 -28.22 -4.68 -9.51
C ARG A 165 -27.65 -5.96 -8.91
N LYS A 166 -28.02 -7.12 -9.45
CA LYS A 166 -27.53 -8.42 -8.97
C LYS A 166 -26.00 -8.51 -9.06
N VAL A 167 -25.41 -8.15 -10.20
CA VAL A 167 -23.95 -8.15 -10.39
C VAL A 167 -23.28 -7.16 -9.44
N PHE A 168 -23.82 -5.96 -9.29
CA PHE A 168 -23.31 -4.96 -8.34
C PHE A 168 -23.31 -5.50 -6.90
N ASP A 169 -24.43 -6.08 -6.46
CA ASP A 169 -24.59 -6.60 -5.10
C ASP A 169 -23.62 -7.76 -4.82
N GLU A 170 -23.39 -8.62 -5.81
CA GLU A 170 -22.41 -9.71 -5.74
C GLU A 170 -20.97 -9.17 -5.62
N ASN A 171 -20.61 -8.18 -6.44
CA ASN A 171 -19.28 -7.56 -6.39
C ASN A 171 -19.04 -6.83 -5.06
N VAL A 172 -20.03 -6.09 -4.56
CA VAL A 172 -19.98 -5.42 -3.26
C VAL A 172 -19.78 -6.42 -2.12
N LYS A 173 -20.51 -7.55 -2.14
CA LYS A 173 -20.34 -8.60 -1.13
C LYS A 173 -18.92 -9.17 -1.12
N SER A 174 -18.34 -9.39 -2.30
CA SER A 174 -16.96 -9.87 -2.45
C SER A 174 -15.96 -8.88 -1.84
N VAL A 175 -16.10 -7.58 -2.16
CA VAL A 175 -15.26 -6.51 -1.63
C VAL A 175 -15.34 -6.44 -0.09
N LEU A 176 -16.55 -6.54 0.47
CA LEU A 176 -16.76 -6.53 1.92
C LEU A 176 -16.16 -7.76 2.62
N GLN A 177 -16.31 -8.94 2.02
CA GLN A 177 -15.70 -10.18 2.53
C GLN A 177 -14.17 -10.06 2.58
N ASN A 178 -13.55 -9.58 1.50
CA ASN A 178 -12.10 -9.37 1.45
C ASN A 178 -11.60 -8.33 2.46
N ALA A 179 -12.44 -7.37 2.83
CA ALA A 179 -12.14 -6.35 3.82
C ALA A 179 -12.48 -6.77 5.27
N ASP A 180 -12.96 -7.98 5.53
CA ASP A 180 -13.51 -8.40 6.82
C ASP A 180 -14.60 -7.44 7.35
N LEU A 181 -15.47 -6.95 6.48
CA LEU A 181 -16.59 -6.07 6.81
C LEU A 181 -17.93 -6.76 6.55
N LYS A 182 -18.90 -6.47 7.42
CA LYS A 182 -20.28 -6.99 7.27
C LYS A 182 -21.15 -6.09 6.39
N ASN A 183 -20.95 -4.78 6.50
CA ASN A 183 -21.66 -3.72 5.79
C ASN A 183 -20.76 -2.48 5.69
N PHE A 184 -21.08 -1.57 4.78
CA PHE A 184 -20.63 -0.17 4.81
C PHE A 184 -21.79 0.72 5.24
N ASN A 185 -21.47 1.83 5.90
CA ASN A 185 -22.49 2.78 6.37
C ASN A 185 -22.86 3.80 5.29
N ASP A 186 -21.92 4.09 4.38
CA ASP A 186 -22.07 5.12 3.36
C ASP A 186 -21.29 4.74 2.09
N VAL A 187 -21.72 5.27 0.95
CA VAL A 187 -21.05 5.17 -0.35
C VAL A 187 -20.90 6.56 -0.91
N THR A 188 -19.66 7.03 -1.03
CA THR A 188 -19.40 8.32 -1.66
C THR A 188 -19.04 8.14 -3.13
N MET A 189 -19.76 8.85 -4.00
CA MET A 189 -19.34 9.08 -5.37
C MET A 189 -18.52 10.36 -5.44
N ILE A 190 -17.21 10.21 -5.64
CA ILE A 190 -16.29 11.35 -5.74
C ILE A 190 -16.54 12.07 -7.07
N LYS A 191 -16.76 13.40 -7.00
CA LYS A 191 -16.86 14.22 -8.22
C LYS A 191 -15.54 14.19 -8.98
N TRP A 192 -15.64 13.96 -10.29
CA TRP A 192 -14.49 13.88 -11.16
C TRP A 192 -13.85 15.26 -11.38
N MET A 193 -12.51 15.32 -11.30
CA MET A 193 -11.76 16.59 -11.23
C MET A 193 -11.09 17.03 -12.56
N THR A 194 -11.09 16.20 -13.61
CA THR A 194 -10.51 16.57 -14.92
C THR A 194 -11.59 16.69 -15.99
N LYS A 195 -11.45 17.63 -16.93
CA LYS A 195 -12.39 17.73 -18.07
C LYS A 195 -11.79 17.20 -19.38
N TYR A 196 -10.47 17.33 -19.54
CA TYR A 196 -9.79 17.03 -20.81
C TYR A 196 -8.55 16.14 -20.66
N ASN A 197 -8.10 15.85 -19.43
CA ASN A 197 -6.99 14.94 -19.19
C ASN A 197 -7.49 13.49 -19.03
N GLY A 198 -7.64 12.81 -20.17
CA GLY A 198 -7.93 11.37 -20.21
C GLY A 198 -6.73 10.50 -19.84
N VAL A 199 -5.51 10.91 -20.18
CA VAL A 199 -4.30 10.09 -20.00
C VAL A 199 -3.95 9.89 -18.52
N ASP A 200 -4.08 10.92 -17.68
CA ASP A 200 -3.82 10.82 -16.24
C ASP A 200 -5.05 10.42 -15.43
N CYS A 201 -6.19 10.10 -16.04
CA CYS A 201 -7.44 9.80 -15.32
C CYS A 201 -7.25 8.76 -14.21
N GLY A 202 -6.51 7.67 -14.50
CA GLY A 202 -6.20 6.63 -13.53
C GLY A 202 -5.30 7.12 -12.38
N ILE A 203 -4.36 8.03 -12.65
CA ILE A 203 -3.50 8.62 -11.61
C ILE A 203 -4.30 9.54 -10.68
N PHE A 204 -5.25 10.30 -11.22
CA PHE A 204 -6.21 11.08 -10.43
C PHE A 204 -7.05 10.17 -9.52
N VAL A 205 -7.59 9.07 -10.05
CA VAL A 205 -8.34 8.07 -9.26
C VAL A 205 -7.48 7.51 -8.13
N MET A 206 -6.26 7.05 -8.45
CA MET A 206 -5.33 6.52 -7.45
C MET A 206 -5.05 7.55 -6.35
N ARG A 207 -4.82 8.81 -6.72
CA ARG A 207 -4.55 9.89 -5.77
C ARG A 207 -5.77 10.24 -4.92
N HIS A 208 -6.95 10.33 -5.51
CA HIS A 208 -8.19 10.60 -4.79
C HIS A 208 -8.47 9.50 -3.77
N MET A 209 -8.36 8.23 -4.14
CA MET A 209 -8.53 7.12 -3.20
C MET A 209 -7.55 7.23 -2.01
N GLU A 210 -6.28 7.52 -2.27
CA GLU A 210 -5.25 7.61 -1.23
C GLU A 210 -5.48 8.75 -0.22
N THR A 211 -6.05 9.86 -0.67
CA THR A 211 -6.06 11.14 0.06
C THR A 211 -7.44 11.57 0.54
N TYR A 212 -8.46 10.78 0.22
CA TYR A 212 -9.84 11.00 0.63
C TYR A 212 -9.96 10.96 2.16
N LEU A 213 -10.64 11.96 2.72
CA LEU A 213 -10.88 12.13 4.15
C LEU A 213 -12.35 11.91 4.55
N GLY A 214 -13.27 11.69 3.59
CA GLY A 214 -14.70 11.62 3.85
C GLY A 214 -15.42 12.90 3.40
N HIS A 215 -16.71 12.82 3.05
CA HIS A 215 -17.58 13.99 2.80
C HIS A 215 -17.00 15.00 1.79
N ASP A 216 -16.48 14.53 0.65
CA ASP A 216 -15.80 15.34 -0.37
C ASP A 216 -14.53 16.08 0.08
N ASP A 217 -14.00 15.79 1.28
CA ASP A 217 -12.73 16.34 1.75
C ASP A 217 -11.52 15.49 1.33
N PHE A 218 -10.42 16.18 0.99
CA PHE A 218 -9.16 15.58 0.59
C PHE A 218 -7.98 16.26 1.29
N CYS A 219 -7.02 15.47 1.75
CA CYS A 219 -5.83 16.00 2.44
C CYS A 219 -4.72 16.48 1.50
N HIS A 220 -5.04 16.78 0.24
CA HIS A 220 -4.07 17.20 -0.76
C HIS A 220 -4.73 18.15 -1.76
N THR A 221 -3.89 18.93 -2.42
CA THR A 221 -4.31 19.75 -3.55
C THR A 221 -3.42 19.38 -4.74
N ILE A 222 -4.01 18.69 -5.72
CA ILE A 222 -3.41 18.62 -7.06
C ILE A 222 -3.47 20.04 -7.62
N GLN A 223 -2.37 20.52 -8.20
CA GLN A 223 -2.32 21.84 -8.80
C GLN A 223 -3.31 21.92 -9.98
N MET A 224 -3.75 23.13 -10.33
CA MET A 224 -4.57 23.34 -11.52
C MET A 224 -3.82 22.89 -12.78
N GLU A 225 -4.58 22.56 -13.84
CA GLU A 225 -4.02 22.09 -15.12
C GLU A 225 -2.93 23.04 -15.63
N GLY A 226 -1.71 22.51 -15.84
CA GLY A 226 -0.52 23.28 -16.19
C GLY A 226 0.78 22.52 -15.91
N GLU A 227 1.93 23.17 -16.10
CA GLU A 227 3.26 22.53 -16.00
C GLU A 227 3.56 21.94 -14.60
N HIS A 228 3.16 22.65 -13.53
CA HIS A 228 3.32 22.15 -12.17
C HIS A 228 2.51 20.88 -11.94
N GLN A 229 1.27 20.82 -12.44
CA GLN A 229 0.44 19.61 -12.36
C GLN A 229 1.05 18.47 -13.16
N LYS A 230 1.57 18.72 -14.37
CA LYS A 230 2.27 17.70 -15.16
C LYS A 230 3.45 17.11 -14.41
N SER A 231 4.28 17.95 -13.77
CA SER A 231 5.39 17.47 -12.94
C SER A 231 4.89 16.67 -11.72
N GLN A 232 3.79 17.10 -11.09
CA GLN A 232 3.15 16.30 -10.02
C GLN A 232 2.69 14.93 -10.52
N MET A 233 2.06 14.85 -11.69
CA MET A 233 1.60 13.57 -12.26
C MET A 233 2.77 12.65 -12.58
N LYS A 234 3.83 13.18 -13.20
CA LYS A 234 5.09 12.46 -13.47
C LYS A 234 5.70 11.87 -12.20
N MET A 235 5.75 12.67 -11.14
CA MET A 235 6.32 12.24 -9.86
C MET A 235 5.42 11.24 -9.13
N LEU A 236 4.10 11.45 -9.11
CA LEU A 236 3.13 10.50 -8.53
C LEU A 236 3.23 9.14 -9.20
N ARG A 237 3.25 9.11 -10.53
CA ARG A 237 3.47 7.92 -11.35
C ARG A 237 4.70 7.12 -10.92
N ALA A 238 5.85 7.78 -10.82
CA ALA A 238 7.10 7.15 -10.36
C ALA A 238 6.98 6.63 -8.91
N LYS A 239 6.42 7.44 -8.00
CA LYS A 239 6.31 7.09 -6.58
C LYS A 239 5.33 5.94 -6.35
N TYR A 240 4.23 5.89 -7.10
CA TYR A 240 3.31 4.77 -7.08
C TYR A 240 3.97 3.49 -7.59
N LEU A 241 4.73 3.55 -8.68
CA LEU A 241 5.48 2.40 -9.18
C LEU A 241 6.39 1.82 -8.10
N ALA A 242 7.21 2.67 -7.46
CA ALA A 242 8.09 2.25 -6.38
C ALA A 242 7.30 1.69 -5.20
N LYS A 243 6.28 2.42 -4.71
CA LYS A 243 5.48 2.00 -3.55
C LYS A 243 4.79 0.67 -3.78
N ILE A 244 4.21 0.44 -4.97
CA ILE A 244 3.54 -0.82 -5.33
C ILE A 244 4.52 -1.99 -5.31
N LEU A 245 5.64 -1.87 -6.03
CA LEU A 245 6.61 -2.95 -6.16
C LEU A 245 7.36 -3.25 -4.86
N LEU A 246 7.47 -2.27 -3.96
CA LEU A 246 8.16 -2.39 -2.67
C LEU A 246 7.25 -2.80 -1.50
N LYS A 247 5.97 -3.12 -1.73
CA LYS A 247 5.12 -3.65 -0.65
C LYS A 247 5.69 -4.97 -0.12
N ASP A 248 5.59 -5.16 1.19
CA ASP A 248 6.18 -6.33 1.86
C ASP A 248 5.54 -7.65 1.46
N PHE A 249 4.27 -7.61 1.02
CA PHE A 249 3.57 -8.77 0.49
C PHE A 249 3.86 -9.05 -0.99
N ASN A 250 4.63 -8.20 -1.70
CA ASN A 250 5.07 -8.52 -3.05
C ASN A 250 6.22 -9.54 -2.98
N LEU A 251 5.97 -10.77 -3.38
CA LEU A 251 6.93 -11.87 -3.37
C LEU A 251 8.15 -11.59 -4.27
N LYS A 252 8.00 -10.72 -5.27
CA LYS A 252 9.06 -10.32 -6.21
C LYS A 252 9.96 -9.18 -5.73
N LYS A 253 9.60 -8.51 -4.62
CA LYS A 253 10.33 -7.34 -4.07
C LYS A 253 11.83 -7.57 -3.96
N ARG A 254 12.26 -8.73 -3.44
CA ARG A 254 13.68 -9.01 -3.21
C ARG A 254 14.45 -9.21 -4.52
N GLU A 255 13.86 -9.89 -5.49
CA GLU A 255 14.46 -10.15 -6.80
C GLU A 255 14.60 -8.83 -7.57
N LEU A 256 13.55 -8.00 -7.56
CA LEU A 256 13.55 -6.68 -8.17
C LEU A 256 14.62 -5.76 -7.61
N MET A 257 14.78 -5.71 -6.29
CA MET A 257 15.80 -4.87 -5.65
C MET A 257 17.22 -5.29 -6.05
N LYS A 258 17.48 -6.60 -6.17
CA LYS A 258 18.77 -7.11 -6.66
C LYS A 258 19.00 -6.75 -8.13
N ALA A 259 17.99 -6.91 -8.98
CA ALA A 259 18.07 -6.56 -10.38
C ALA A 259 18.32 -5.05 -10.59
N ALA A 260 17.58 -4.21 -9.86
CA ALA A 260 17.75 -2.76 -9.84
C ALA A 260 19.14 -2.33 -9.36
N GLU A 261 19.68 -2.98 -8.33
CA GLU A 261 21.04 -2.71 -7.86
C GLU A 261 22.09 -3.10 -8.89
N ALA A 262 21.95 -4.28 -9.52
CA ALA A 262 22.85 -4.74 -10.57
C ALA A 262 22.80 -3.83 -11.81
N PHE A 263 21.61 -3.36 -12.17
CA PHE A 263 21.39 -2.38 -13.24
C PHE A 263 22.09 -1.06 -12.93
N GLY A 264 21.89 -0.51 -11.73
CA GLY A 264 22.51 0.75 -11.30
C GLY A 264 24.05 0.71 -11.30
N LYS A 265 24.66 -0.45 -11.03
CA LYS A 265 26.12 -0.64 -11.11
C LYS A 265 26.67 -0.60 -12.55
N LYS A 266 25.85 -0.97 -13.54
CA LYS A 266 26.25 -1.02 -14.96
C LYS A 266 26.09 0.31 -15.69
N GLN A 267 25.26 1.23 -15.19
CA GLN A 267 25.09 2.53 -15.83
C GLN A 267 26.28 3.47 -15.57
N ALA A 268 27.08 3.71 -16.61
CA ALA A 268 28.08 4.77 -16.63
C ALA A 268 27.40 6.14 -16.80
N LYS A 269 26.91 6.75 -15.70
CA LYS A 269 26.39 8.14 -15.63
C LYS A 269 25.54 8.61 -16.83
N SER A 270 24.74 7.71 -17.42
CA SER A 270 23.76 8.08 -18.45
C SER A 270 22.72 9.03 -17.86
N SER A 271 22.11 9.86 -18.70
CA SER A 271 21.09 10.84 -18.32
C SER A 271 19.96 10.17 -17.51
N LYS A 272 19.94 10.43 -16.19
CA LYS A 272 18.94 9.92 -15.27
C LYS A 272 17.54 10.30 -15.72
N ILE A 273 16.64 9.31 -15.79
CA ILE A 273 15.20 9.50 -16.06
C ILE A 273 14.56 10.20 -14.86
N LEU A 274 15.05 9.91 -13.65
CA LEU A 274 14.50 10.46 -12.42
C LEU A 274 15.41 11.55 -11.84
N THR A 275 14.80 12.66 -11.43
CA THR A 275 15.47 13.69 -10.64
C THR A 275 14.76 13.87 -9.31
N HIS A 276 15.36 14.66 -8.42
CA HIS A 276 14.76 14.97 -7.13
C HIS A 276 13.49 15.84 -7.21
N ILE A 277 13.24 16.52 -8.34
CA ILE A 277 12.10 17.44 -8.52
C ILE A 277 11.14 17.01 -9.64
N ASP A 278 11.59 16.19 -10.60
CA ASP A 278 10.79 15.81 -11.75
C ASP A 278 11.28 14.52 -12.44
N VAL A 279 10.44 13.97 -13.34
CA VAL A 279 10.79 12.85 -14.24
C VAL A 279 11.04 13.37 -15.65
N LYS A 280 12.22 13.07 -16.20
CA LYS A 280 12.56 13.34 -17.60
C LYS A 280 11.92 12.29 -18.50
N VAL A 281 11.09 12.75 -19.44
CA VAL A 281 10.40 11.86 -20.38
C VAL A 281 11.30 11.62 -21.59
N ASN A 282 11.65 10.37 -21.81
CA ASN A 282 12.24 9.89 -23.07
C ASN A 282 11.10 9.48 -24.02
N GLU A 283 10.99 10.16 -25.16
CA GLU A 283 9.95 9.96 -26.16
C GLU A 283 9.99 8.57 -26.83
N ASN A 284 11.20 8.02 -27.05
CA ASN A 284 11.33 6.69 -27.64
C ASN A 284 10.84 5.61 -26.67
N LEU A 285 11.18 5.73 -25.38
CA LEU A 285 10.67 4.83 -24.35
C LEU A 285 9.15 4.96 -24.20
N LYS A 286 8.62 6.19 -24.19
CA LYS A 286 7.18 6.43 -24.13
C LYS A 286 6.45 5.71 -25.27
N LYS A 287 6.93 5.90 -26.50
CA LYS A 287 6.34 5.29 -27.69
C LYS A 287 6.36 3.77 -27.60
N ARG A 288 7.52 3.17 -27.29
CA ARG A 288 7.68 1.72 -27.13
C ARG A 288 6.71 1.16 -26.09
N PHE A 289 6.72 1.73 -24.89
CA PHE A 289 5.87 1.29 -23.80
C PHE A 289 4.38 1.36 -24.15
N ASN A 290 3.95 2.43 -24.81
CA ASN A 290 2.57 2.58 -25.25
C ASN A 290 2.20 1.53 -26.30
N GLU A 291 3.06 1.29 -27.29
CA GLU A 291 2.85 0.26 -28.32
C GLU A 291 2.78 -1.16 -27.73
N THR A 292 3.69 -1.50 -26.81
CA THR A 292 3.68 -2.80 -26.12
C THR A 292 2.40 -2.98 -25.30
N LEU A 293 1.96 -1.96 -24.57
CA LEU A 293 0.73 -2.01 -23.78
C LEU A 293 -0.51 -2.19 -24.67
N VAL A 294 -0.63 -1.42 -25.75
CA VAL A 294 -1.75 -1.55 -26.70
C VAL A 294 -1.80 -2.96 -27.28
N LYS A 295 -0.65 -3.56 -27.62
CA LYS A 295 -0.58 -4.94 -28.11
C LYS A 295 -0.98 -5.98 -27.04
N THR A 296 -0.73 -5.68 -25.77
CA THR A 296 -0.99 -6.61 -24.65
C THR A 296 -2.43 -6.53 -24.16
N LEU A 297 -3.04 -5.34 -24.20
CA LEU A 297 -4.37 -5.07 -23.65
C LEU A 297 -5.48 -5.00 -24.71
N GLY A 298 -5.13 -4.76 -25.97
CA GLY A 298 -6.07 -4.72 -27.11
C GLY A 298 -6.23 -6.08 -27.76
#